data_AF-A0A0R1UMN0-F1
#
_entry.id   AF-A0A0R1UMN0-F1
#
_cell.length_a   1.000
_cell.length_b   1.000
_cell.length_c   1.000
_cell.angle_alpha   90.00
_cell.angle_beta   90.00
_cell.angle_gamma   90.00
#
_symmetry.space_group_name_H-M   'P 1'
#
loop_
_entity.id
_entity.type
_entity.pdbx_description
1 polymer ?
#
loop_
_entity_poly.entity_id
_entity_poly.type
_entity_poly.pdbx_seq_one_letter_code
_entity_poly.pdbx_strand_id
1 'polypeptide(L)'
;MQNPFGNQNDNQDFLKNVPVPPNYAKVINDAGDIRIAKVGISWTTFWFGPLPAVFRGDWYNFALMLVWDAIYVLFALTFHFSALLTFPWPAVVFTFFYNMMYFRHLFTKGYRPMDQRSKALLVQSKYLKEK
;
A
#
# COMPACT_ATOMS: atom_id res chain seq x y z
N MET A 1 -12.84 -33.48 3.20
CA MET A 1 -12.86 -33.36 4.67
C MET A 1 -13.03 -31.88 4.99
N GLN A 2 -14.19 -31.46 5.50
CA GLN A 2 -14.39 -30.11 6.01
C GLN A 2 -13.64 -30.01 7.35
N ASN A 3 -12.77 -29.02 7.51
CA ASN A 3 -12.09 -28.77 8.77
C ASN A 3 -13.14 -28.31 9.81
N PRO A 4 -13.37 -29.05 10.91
CA PRO A 4 -14.37 -28.70 11.93
C PRO A 4 -13.94 -27.50 12.80
N PHE A 5 -12.68 -27.08 12.68
CA PHE A 5 -12.13 -25.85 13.23
C PHE A 5 -11.90 -24.85 12.10
N GLY A 6 -12.99 -24.49 11.40
CA GLY A 6 -12.96 -23.34 10.52
C GLY A 6 -12.47 -22.15 11.33
N ASN A 7 -11.26 -21.68 11.05
CA ASN A 7 -10.73 -20.42 11.56
C ASN A 7 -11.54 -19.30 10.89
N GLN A 8 -12.82 -19.18 11.28
CA GLN A 8 -13.67 -18.04 10.99
C GLN A 8 -13.08 -16.90 11.80
N ASN A 9 -12.12 -16.24 11.18
CA ASN A 9 -11.56 -15.02 11.69
C ASN A 9 -12.70 -13.98 11.61
N ASP A 10 -13.48 -13.80 12.67
CA ASP A 10 -14.66 -12.91 12.73
C ASP A 10 -14.37 -11.52 12.12
N ASN A 11 -13.13 -11.05 12.28
CA ASN A 11 -12.65 -9.80 11.71
C ASN A 11 -12.67 -9.78 10.17
N GLN A 12 -12.35 -10.89 9.51
CA GLN A 12 -12.35 -11.01 8.05
C GLN A 12 -13.78 -11.03 7.50
N ASP A 13 -14.70 -11.72 8.19
CA ASP A 13 -16.11 -11.73 7.83
C ASP A 13 -16.75 -10.34 7.97
N PHE A 14 -16.33 -9.56 8.98
CA PHE A 14 -16.66 -8.14 9.04
C PHE A 14 -16.14 -7.36 7.83
N LEU A 15 -14.83 -7.41 7.55
CA LEU A 15 -14.19 -6.67 6.44
C LEU A 15 -14.79 -6.99 5.07
N LYS A 16 -15.23 -8.23 4.87
CA LYS A 16 -15.95 -8.66 3.67
C LYS A 16 -17.23 -7.88 3.47
N ASN A 17 -18.02 -7.68 4.52
CA ASN A 17 -19.34 -7.05 4.48
C ASN A 17 -19.32 -5.52 4.64
N VAL A 18 -18.20 -4.90 5.03
CA VAL A 18 -18.13 -3.44 5.18
C VAL A 18 -18.30 -2.73 3.82
N PRO A 19 -19.26 -1.80 3.67
CA PRO A 19 -19.33 -0.95 2.48
C PRO A 19 -18.11 -0.03 2.46
N VAL A 20 -17.36 -0.06 1.36
CA VAL A 20 -16.16 0.77 1.21
C VAL A 20 -16.40 1.93 0.23
N PRO A 21 -15.75 3.09 0.45
CA PRO A 21 -15.87 4.22 -0.46
C PRO A 21 -15.40 3.90 -1.88
N PRO A 22 -15.80 4.69 -2.90
CA PRO A 22 -15.53 4.39 -4.30
C PRO A 22 -14.03 4.35 -4.65
N ASN A 23 -13.20 5.09 -3.92
CA ASN A 23 -11.74 5.13 -4.09
C ASN A 23 -10.97 4.09 -3.27
N TYR A 24 -11.65 3.13 -2.63
CA TYR A 24 -11.02 2.03 -1.90
C TYR A 24 -11.18 0.72 -2.68
N ALA A 25 -10.10 -0.04 -2.74
CA ALA A 25 -10.07 -1.38 -3.32
C ALA A 25 -9.92 -2.43 -2.21
N LYS A 26 -10.65 -3.53 -2.36
CA LYS A 26 -10.54 -4.72 -1.53
C LYS A 26 -9.76 -5.80 -2.27
N VAL A 27 -8.78 -6.39 -1.60
CA VAL A 27 -8.00 -7.52 -2.10
C VAL A 27 -7.96 -8.64 -1.08
N ILE A 28 -7.94 -9.89 -1.55
CA ILE A 28 -7.97 -11.10 -0.73
C ILE A 28 -6.87 -12.07 -1.21
N ASN A 29 -6.25 -12.79 -0.30
CA ASN A 29 -5.33 -13.88 -0.66
C ASN A 29 -6.01 -15.27 -0.54
N ASP A 30 -5.31 -16.32 -0.99
CA ASP A 30 -5.83 -17.69 -0.94
C ASP A 30 -6.06 -18.20 0.50
N ALA A 31 -5.44 -17.57 1.50
CA ALA A 31 -5.62 -17.86 2.93
C ALA A 31 -6.82 -17.13 3.56
N GLY A 32 -7.56 -16.30 2.81
CA GLY A 32 -8.73 -15.56 3.30
C GLY A 32 -8.41 -14.25 4.03
N ASP A 33 -7.17 -13.76 3.96
CA ASP A 33 -6.77 -12.46 4.52
C ASP A 33 -7.19 -11.33 3.57
N ILE A 34 -8.07 -10.45 4.05
CA ILE A 34 -8.66 -9.34 3.31
C ILE A 34 -7.95 -8.06 3.70
N ARG A 35 -7.51 -7.31 2.68
CA ARG A 35 -6.92 -5.98 2.86
C ARG A 35 -7.70 -4.95 2.08
N ILE A 36 -8.00 -3.85 2.77
CA ILE A 36 -8.74 -2.72 2.22
C ILE A 36 -7.83 -1.50 2.28
N ALA A 37 -7.58 -0.88 1.13
CA ALA A 37 -6.75 0.32 1.07
C ALA A 37 -7.27 1.31 0.02
N LYS A 38 -6.92 2.58 0.24
CA LYS A 38 -7.24 3.68 -0.66
C LYS A 38 -6.35 3.61 -1.91
N VAL A 39 -6.95 3.80 -3.08
CA VAL A 39 -6.28 3.97 -4.36
C VAL A 39 -6.02 5.47 -4.59
N GLY A 40 -4.83 5.82 -5.09
CA GLY A 40 -4.43 7.21 -5.35
C GLY A 40 -3.56 7.83 -4.25
N ILE A 41 -3.82 9.09 -3.91
CA ILE A 41 -2.95 9.91 -3.03
C ILE A 41 -2.97 9.42 -1.57
N SER A 42 -1.77 9.21 -1.02
CA SER A 42 -1.51 8.84 0.37
C SER A 42 -1.12 10.07 1.21
N TRP A 43 -2.13 10.81 1.69
CA TRP A 43 -1.92 11.96 2.58
C TRP A 43 -1.17 11.61 3.86
N THR A 44 -1.34 10.40 4.37
CA THR A 44 -0.61 9.94 5.56
C THR A 44 0.88 9.77 5.27
N THR A 45 1.27 9.37 4.06
CA THR A 45 2.69 9.24 3.68
C THR A 45 3.34 10.61 3.50
N PHE A 46 2.58 11.60 3.05
CA PHE A 46 3.07 12.98 2.95
C PHE A 46 3.54 13.53 4.30
N TRP A 47 2.70 13.39 5.33
CA TRP A 47 2.97 13.97 6.66
C TRP A 47 3.84 13.10 7.55
N PHE A 48 3.72 11.78 7.44
CA PHE A 48 4.35 10.82 8.36
C PHE A 48 5.42 9.94 7.71
N GLY A 49 5.77 10.23 6.45
CA GLY A 49 6.78 9.48 5.70
C GLY A 49 6.49 7.98 5.68
N PRO A 50 7.40 7.12 6.17
CA PRO A 50 7.27 5.67 6.09
C PRO A 50 6.35 5.05 7.17
N LEU A 51 5.92 5.80 8.19
CA LEU A 51 5.09 5.27 9.29
C LEU A 51 3.79 4.55 8.83
N PRO A 52 3.05 5.03 7.83
CA PRO A 52 1.87 4.33 7.32
C PRO A 52 2.15 2.92 6.81
N ALA A 53 3.37 2.63 6.36
CA ALA A 53 3.76 1.30 5.91
C ALA A 53 3.87 0.30 7.06
N VAL A 54 4.33 0.76 8.23
CA VAL A 54 4.37 -0.06 9.46
C VAL A 54 2.96 -0.45 9.89
N PHE A 55 2.04 0.52 9.96
CA PHE A 55 0.66 0.26 10.37
C PHE A 55 -0.10 -0.67 9.40
N ARG A 56 0.32 -0.73 8.13
CA ARG A 56 -0.24 -1.64 7.12
C ARG A 56 0.44 -3.01 7.07
N GLY A 57 1.48 -3.24 7.88
CA GLY A 57 2.29 -4.45 7.87
C GLY A 57 3.11 -4.63 6.60
N ASP A 58 3.44 -3.53 5.91
CA ASP A 58 4.21 -3.53 4.67
C ASP A 58 5.68 -3.14 4.93
N TRP A 59 6.41 -4.08 5.52
CA TRP A 59 7.82 -3.92 5.84
C TRP A 59 8.72 -3.75 4.62
N TYR A 60 8.30 -4.29 3.46
CA TYR A 60 9.08 -4.16 2.22
C TYR A 60 9.08 -2.70 1.74
N ASN A 61 7.90 -2.10 1.57
CA ASN A 61 7.83 -0.70 1.15
C ASN A 61 8.33 0.26 2.26
N PHE A 62 8.19 -0.11 3.53
CA PHE A 62 8.80 0.63 4.65
C PHE A 62 10.32 0.75 4.51
N ALA A 63 11.00 -0.40 4.35
CA ALA A 63 12.46 -0.43 4.18
C ALA A 63 12.89 0.31 2.90
N LEU A 64 12.13 0.15 1.82
CA LEU A 64 12.38 0.85 0.56
C LEU A 64 12.34 2.37 0.72
N MET A 65 11.34 2.91 1.43
CA MET A 65 11.26 4.34 1.70
C MET A 65 12.43 4.83 2.54
N LEU A 66 12.80 4.11 3.60
CA LEU A 66 13.94 4.48 4.45
C LEU A 66 15.25 4.54 3.67
N VAL A 67 15.49 3.56 2.78
CA VAL A 67 16.68 3.55 1.93
C VAL A 67 16.67 4.75 0.98
N TRP A 68 15.54 5.07 0.37
CA TRP A 68 15.43 6.24 -0.50
C TRP A 68 15.63 7.56 0.25
N ASP A 69 15.07 7.70 1.46
CA ASP A 69 15.29 8.86 2.31
C ASP A 69 16.77 8.99 2.70
N ALA A 70 17.44 7.89 3.03
CA ALA A 70 18.87 7.89 3.35
C ALA A 70 19.74 8.26 2.14
N ILE A 71 19.45 7.72 0.95
CA ILE A 71 20.13 8.08 -0.30
C ILE A 71 19.96 9.57 -0.59
N TYR A 72 18.73 10.08 -0.42
CA TYR A 72 18.41 11.48 -0.64
C TYR A 72 19.21 12.41 0.29
N VAL A 73 19.26 12.09 1.60
CA VAL A 73 20.06 12.85 2.56
C VAL A 73 21.54 12.78 2.22
N LEU A 74 22.07 11.60 1.91
CA LEU A 74 23.47 11.42 1.55
C LEU A 74 23.84 12.20 0.29
N PHE A 75 22.96 12.22 -0.71
CA PHE A 75 23.13 13.01 -1.93
C PHE A 75 23.19 14.51 -1.61
N ALA A 76 22.23 15.02 -0.84
CA ALA A 76 22.20 16.44 -0.47
C ALA A 76 23.46 16.87 0.31
N LEU A 77 23.94 16.01 1.21
CA LEU A 77 25.17 16.26 1.97
C LEU A 77 26.43 16.20 1.09
N THR A 78 26.56 15.17 0.25
CA THR A 78 27.73 14.97 -0.63
C THR A 78 27.93 16.12 -1.62
N PHE A 79 26.83 16.62 -2.19
CA PHE A 79 26.88 17.70 -3.18
C PHE A 79 26.67 19.10 -2.58
N HIS A 80 26.66 19.22 -1.24
CA HIS A 80 26.44 20.48 -0.52
C HIS A 80 25.15 21.22 -0.90
N PHE A 81 24.11 20.49 -1.30
CA PHE A 81 22.79 21.04 -1.61
C PHE A 81 21.90 21.11 -0.37
N SER A 82 22.30 21.93 0.60
CA SER A 82 21.57 22.10 1.87
C SER A 82 20.12 22.58 1.70
N ALA A 83 19.81 23.32 0.63
CA ALA A 83 18.45 23.74 0.31
C ALA A 83 17.49 22.55 0.12
N LEU A 84 17.98 21.41 -0.38
CA LEU A 84 17.16 20.21 -0.55
C LEU A 84 16.70 19.66 0.81
N LEU A 85 17.50 19.78 1.87
CA LEU A 85 17.14 19.29 3.20
C LEU A 85 16.04 20.12 3.89
N THR A 86 15.70 21.30 3.36
CA THR A 86 14.64 22.16 3.93
C THR A 86 13.23 21.60 3.74
N PHE A 87 13.06 20.69 2.77
CA PHE A 87 11.76 20.11 2.46
C PHE A 87 11.88 18.61 2.18
N PRO A 88 10.96 17.76 2.70
CA PRO A 88 11.01 16.32 2.51
C PRO A 88 10.48 15.92 1.12
N TRP A 89 11.24 16.27 0.07
CA TRP A 89 10.92 15.94 -1.32
C TRP A 89 10.61 14.45 -1.56
N PRO A 90 11.31 13.47 -0.93
CA PRO A 90 10.94 12.07 -1.06
C PRO A 90 9.51 11.77 -0.59
N ALA A 91 9.04 12.40 0.49
CA ALA A 91 7.68 12.21 0.99
C ALA A 91 6.62 12.65 -0.03
N VAL A 92 6.88 13.72 -0.79
CA VAL A 92 6.02 14.18 -1.90
C VAL A 92 5.91 13.10 -2.97
N VAL A 93 7.05 12.54 -3.39
CA VAL A 93 7.09 11.48 -4.41
C VAL A 93 6.31 10.26 -3.90
N PHE A 94 6.62 9.79 -2.70
CA PHE A 94 5.95 8.63 -2.11
C PHE A 94 4.46 8.84 -1.84
N THR A 95 4.00 10.08 -1.68
CA THR A 95 2.56 10.39 -1.56
C THR A 95 1.76 9.89 -2.75
N PHE A 96 2.31 9.97 -3.96
CA PHE A 96 1.65 9.50 -5.19
C PHE A 96 1.89 8.01 -5.46
N PHE A 97 3.12 7.53 -5.20
CA PHE A 97 3.52 6.18 -5.61
C PHE A 97 3.30 5.11 -4.54
N TYR A 98 3.23 5.47 -3.26
CA TYR A 98 3.17 4.48 -2.18
C TYR A 98 1.98 3.54 -2.29
N ASN A 99 0.76 4.06 -2.43
CA ASN A 99 -0.43 3.22 -2.51
C ASN A 99 -0.34 2.27 -3.72
N MET A 100 0.20 2.74 -4.85
CA MET A 100 0.46 1.87 -6.01
C MET A 100 1.46 0.76 -5.67
N MET A 101 2.60 1.08 -5.06
CA MET A 101 3.62 0.09 -4.69
C MET A 101 3.09 -0.91 -3.68
N TYR A 102 2.28 -0.47 -2.72
CA TYR A 102 1.60 -1.32 -1.74
C TYR A 102 0.72 -2.37 -2.43
N PHE A 103 -0.18 -1.96 -3.33
CA PHE A 103 -1.02 -2.91 -4.06
C PHE A 103 -0.22 -3.85 -4.96
N ARG A 104 0.80 -3.35 -5.66
CA ARG A 104 1.66 -4.19 -6.51
C ARG A 104 2.41 -5.22 -5.68
N HIS A 105 2.90 -4.84 -4.51
CA HIS A 105 3.53 -5.78 -3.58
C HIS A 105 2.54 -6.83 -3.05
N LEU A 106 1.29 -6.44 -2.75
CA LEU A 106 0.25 -7.41 -2.41
C LEU A 106 -0.02 -8.40 -3.55
N PHE A 107 -0.08 -7.94 -4.81
CA PHE A 107 -0.25 -8.85 -5.94
C PHE A 107 0.92 -9.84 -6.08
N THR A 108 2.15 -9.43 -5.79
CA THR A 108 3.31 -10.36 -5.75
C THR A 108 3.20 -11.39 -4.62
N LYS A 109 2.46 -11.07 -3.55
CA LYS A 109 2.17 -11.98 -2.42
C LYS A 109 0.97 -12.90 -2.67
N GLY A 110 0.38 -12.89 -3.88
CA GLY A 110 -0.76 -13.72 -4.24
C GLY A 110 -2.13 -13.13 -3.90
N TYR A 111 -2.20 -11.86 -3.50
CA TYR A 111 -3.49 -11.19 -3.33
C TYR A 111 -4.16 -10.95 -4.69
N ARG A 112 -5.48 -11.01 -4.70
CA ARG A 112 -6.33 -10.77 -5.88
C ARG A 112 -7.46 -9.82 -5.53
N PRO A 113 -8.00 -9.05 -6.50
CA PRO A 113 -9.18 -8.23 -6.27
C PRO A 113 -10.35 -9.12 -5.84
N MET A 114 -11.04 -8.73 -4.77
CA MET A 114 -12.20 -9.48 -4.24
C MET A 114 -13.46 -9.28 -5.10
N ASP A 115 -13.69 -8.06 -5.57
CA ASP A 115 -14.90 -7.67 -6.28
C ASP A 115 -14.59 -7.19 -7.69
N GLN A 116 -15.57 -7.30 -8.59
CA GLN A 116 -15.47 -6.72 -9.94
C GLN A 116 -15.25 -5.20 -9.90
N ARG A 117 -15.86 -4.50 -8.93
CA ARG A 117 -15.64 -3.06 -8.69
C ARG A 117 -14.19 -2.77 -8.29
N SER A 118 -13.67 -3.54 -7.34
CA SER A 118 -12.28 -3.39 -6.87
C SER A 118 -11.30 -3.68 -8.01
N LYS A 119 -11.58 -4.70 -8.84
CA LYS A 119 -10.81 -4.99 -10.06
C LYS A 119 -10.85 -3.82 -11.03
N ALA A 120 -12.04 -3.33 -11.39
CA ALA A 120 -12.20 -2.21 -12.32
C ALA A 120 -11.45 -0.96 -11.85
N LEU A 121 -11.53 -0.62 -10.56
CA LEU A 121 -10.80 0.50 -9.97
C LEU A 121 -9.28 0.31 -10.08
N LEU A 122 -8.77 -0.88 -9.76
CA LEU A 122 -7.34 -1.19 -9.81
C LEU A 122 -6.79 -1.23 -11.25
N VAL A 123 -7.60 -1.63 -12.22
CA VAL A 123 -7.25 -1.59 -13.65
C VAL A 123 -7.27 -0.15 -14.15
N GLN A 124 -8.33 0.62 -13.83
CA GLN A 124 -8.44 2.03 -14.18
C GLN A 124 -7.28 2.85 -13.61
N SER A 125 -6.86 2.58 -12.37
CA SER A 125 -5.73 3.24 -11.73
C SER A 125 -4.36 2.72 -12.18
N LYS A 126 -4.31 1.76 -13.12
CA LYS A 126 -3.09 1.10 -13.62
C LYS A 126 -2.29 0.37 -12.53
N TYR A 127 -2.93 -0.04 -11.44
CA TYR A 127 -2.30 -0.80 -10.37
C TYR A 127 -2.24 -2.29 -10.71
N LEU A 128 -3.26 -2.77 -11.42
CA LEU A 128 -3.34 -4.13 -11.97
C LEU A 128 -3.23 -4.06 -13.49
N LYS A 129 -2.34 -4.86 -14.08
CA LYS A 129 -2.30 -5.07 -15.53
C LYS A 129 -3.24 -6.23 -15.86
N GLU A 130 -4.22 -6.00 -16.74
CA GLU A 130 -4.96 -7.11 -17.34
C GLU A 130 -4.01 -7.87 -18.27
N LYS A 131 -4.03 -9.20 -18.15
CA LYS A 131 -3.36 -10.11 -19.06
C LYS A 131 -4.29 -10.42 -20.22
#